data_AF-A0A8H4WC33-F1
#
_entry.id   AF-A0A8H4WC33-F1
#
_cell.length_a   1.000
_cell.length_b   1.000
_cell.length_c   1.000
_cell.angle_alpha   90.00
_cell.angle_beta   90.00
_cell.angle_gamma   90.00
#
_symmetry.space_group_name_H-M   'P 1'
#
loop_
_entity.id
_entity.type
_entity.pdbx_description
1 polymer ?
#
loop_
_entity_poly.entity_id
_entity_poly.type
_entity_poly.pdbx_seq_one_letter_code
_entity_poly.pdbx_strand_id
1 'polypeptide(L)'
;MVLSVGIRSRRRNFNLQTPQYRDTFHTLPAVTGLTWTAIRYHVVNPGAFLMHCHIQVHQSGGMVLAMLDGVDVWPTVPPAYAIAAGF
;
A
#
# COMPACT_ATOMS: atom_id res chain seq x y z
N MET A 1 7.25 4.50 -3.81
CA MET A 1 7.07 3.53 -2.70
C MET A 1 8.44 2.95 -2.33
N VAL A 2 8.87 3.09 -1.08
CA VAL A 2 10.20 2.65 -0.58
C VAL A 2 9.99 1.41 0.32
N LEU A 3 10.34 0.23 -0.16
CA LEU A 3 10.08 -0.98 0.59
C LEU A 3 11.23 -1.25 1.58
N SER A 4 10.98 -1.03 2.87
CA SER A 4 11.90 -1.40 3.97
C SER A 4 11.47 -2.75 4.58
N VAL A 5 11.81 -3.85 3.93
CA VAL A 5 11.40 -5.18 4.40
C VAL A 5 12.16 -5.56 5.68
N GLY A 6 11.44 -5.72 6.78
CA GLY A 6 11.92 -6.45 7.96
C GLY A 6 11.31 -7.85 7.97
N ILE A 7 12.14 -8.87 7.76
CA ILE A 7 11.76 -10.28 7.94
C ILE A 7 12.41 -10.75 9.25
N ARG A 8 11.57 -11.21 10.20
CA ARG A 8 11.90 -11.75 11.54
C ARG A 8 12.00 -10.74 12.70
N SER A 9 11.77 -11.24 13.91
CA SER A 9 11.43 -10.60 15.20
C SER A 9 12.25 -9.40 15.73
N ARG A 10 13.19 -8.82 14.96
CA ARG A 10 13.96 -7.64 15.40
C ARG A 10 13.31 -6.35 14.90
N ARG A 11 12.40 -5.80 15.73
CA ARG A 11 11.73 -4.50 15.52
C ARG A 11 12.68 -3.30 15.30
N ARG A 12 14.00 -3.47 15.43
CA ARG A 12 15.02 -2.42 15.31
C ARG A 12 15.89 -2.50 14.02
N ASN A 13 15.74 -3.53 13.18
CA ASN A 13 16.57 -3.72 11.98
C ASN A 13 15.85 -3.27 10.69
N PHE A 14 15.51 -1.98 10.57
CA PHE A 14 15.03 -1.44 9.30
C PHE A 14 16.22 -1.11 8.39
N ASN A 15 16.21 -1.57 7.13
CA ASN A 15 17.17 -1.12 6.12
C ASN A 15 16.77 0.29 5.64
N LEU A 16 17.40 1.32 6.23
CA LEU A 16 17.15 2.72 5.88
C LEU A 16 18.23 3.33 4.97
N GLN A 17 19.34 2.63 4.74
CA GLN A 17 20.44 3.12 3.91
C GLN A 17 20.26 2.75 2.44
N THR A 18 19.89 1.50 2.16
CA THR A 18 19.74 0.98 0.78
C THR A 18 18.48 0.12 0.62
N PRO A 19 17.28 0.64 0.97
CA PRO A 19 16.04 -0.11 0.79
C PRO A 19 15.77 -0.40 -0.69
N GLN A 20 15.07 -1.51 -0.95
CA GLN A 20 14.62 -1.82 -2.30
C GLN A 20 13.39 -0.96 -2.64
N TYR A 21 13.33 -0.44 -3.86
CA TYR A 21 12.14 0.20 -4.40
C TYR A 21 11.31 -0.84 -5.16
N ARG A 22 10.05 -0.99 -4.77
CA ARG A 22 9.11 -2.00 -5.25
C ARG A 22 7.68 -1.47 -5.11
N ASP A 23 6.78 -1.92 -5.96
CA ASP A 23 5.32 -1.77 -5.82
C ASP A 23 4.67 -2.97 -5.09
N THR A 24 5.26 -4.17 -5.23
CA THR A 24 4.71 -5.42 -4.71
C THR A 24 5.73 -6.17 -3.86
N PHE A 25 5.27 -6.85 -2.80
CA PHE A 25 6.11 -7.72 -1.99
C PHE A 25 5.36 -8.95 -1.49
N HIS A 26 6.02 -10.11 -1.51
CA HIS A 26 5.47 -11.32 -0.90
C HIS A 26 5.65 -11.28 0.61
N THR A 27 4.55 -11.09 1.33
CA THR A 27 4.53 -11.27 2.79
C THR A 27 4.74 -12.75 3.12
N LEU A 28 5.63 -13.03 4.09
CA LEU A 28 5.88 -14.41 4.50
C LEU A 28 4.60 -15.07 5.04
N PRO A 29 4.32 -16.34 4.70
CA PRO A 29 3.16 -17.05 5.20
C PRO A 29 3.09 -17.06 6.74
N ALA A 30 1.96 -16.62 7.29
CA ALA A 30 1.72 -16.63 8.74
C ALA A 30 1.52 -18.06 9.31
N VAL A 31 1.46 -19.08 8.45
CA VAL A 31 1.29 -20.49 8.86
C VAL A 31 2.46 -21.04 9.68
N THR A 32 3.62 -20.41 9.60
CA THR A 32 4.84 -20.81 10.35
C THR A 32 5.10 -19.95 11.60
N GLY A 33 4.22 -18.98 11.89
CA GLY A 33 4.37 -18.03 13.00
C GLY A 33 4.00 -16.60 12.59
N LEU A 34 4.01 -15.67 13.56
CA LEU A 34 3.70 -14.26 13.30
C LEU A 34 4.80 -13.62 12.43
N THR A 35 4.41 -13.19 11.23
CA THR A 35 5.24 -12.44 10.30
C THR A 35 4.73 -11.01 10.19
N TRP A 36 5.62 -10.08 9.85
CA TRP A 36 5.26 -8.69 9.59
C TRP A 36 6.10 -8.19 8.42
N THR A 37 5.65 -7.10 7.80
CA THR A 37 6.40 -6.39 6.75
C THR A 37 6.18 -4.91 6.97
N ALA A 38 7.26 -4.14 6.91
CA ALA A 38 7.21 -2.69 6.98
C ALA A 38 7.37 -2.10 5.58
N ILE A 39 6.60 -1.05 5.31
CA ILE A 39 6.65 -0.31 4.05
C ILE A 39 6.81 1.16 4.42
N ARG A 40 7.64 1.89 3.67
CA ARG A 40 7.76 3.34 3.77
C ARG A 40 7.38 3.94 2.43
N TYR A 41 6.66 5.04 2.41
CA TYR A 41 6.46 5.79 1.19
C TYR A 41 6.34 7.28 1.51
N HIS A 42 6.50 8.10 0.50
CA HIS A 42 6.32 9.53 0.58
C HIS A 42 5.18 9.90 -0.35
N VAL A 43 4.18 10.61 0.18
CA VAL A 43 3.04 11.08 -0.58
C VAL A 43 3.50 12.24 -1.46
N VAL A 44 3.67 11.97 -2.76
CA VAL A 44 4.04 12.96 -3.78
C VAL A 44 3.04 13.03 -4.93
N ASN A 45 2.02 12.18 -4.90
CA ASN A 45 0.96 12.10 -5.89
C ASN A 45 -0.39 12.02 -5.16
N PRO A 46 -1.13 13.12 -5.01
CA PRO A 46 -2.44 13.10 -4.35
C PRO A 46 -3.45 12.25 -5.12
N GLY A 47 -4.18 11.39 -4.41
CA GLY A 47 -5.23 10.56 -5.00
C GLY A 47 -5.65 9.39 -4.13
N ALA A 48 -6.58 8.60 -4.64
CA ALA A 48 -6.98 7.33 -4.05
C ALA A 48 -6.19 6.17 -4.67
N PHE A 49 -5.52 5.37 -3.84
CA PHE A 49 -4.71 4.22 -4.26
C PHE A 49 -5.13 2.96 -3.53
N LEU A 50 -5.09 1.82 -4.22
CA LEU A 50 -5.38 0.53 -3.60
C LEU A 50 -4.09 -0.13 -3.10
N MET A 51 -4.11 -0.56 -1.83
CA MET A 51 -3.17 -1.55 -1.32
C MET A 51 -3.92 -2.82 -1.01
N HIS A 52 -3.57 -3.91 -1.68
CA HIS A 52 -4.31 -5.16 -1.58
C HIS A 52 -3.39 -6.37 -1.75
N CYS A 53 -3.91 -7.54 -1.43
CA CYS A 53 -3.27 -8.77 -1.84
C CYS A 53 -3.41 -8.95 -3.36
N HIS A 54 -2.31 -9.23 -4.05
CA HIS A 54 -2.30 -9.42 -5.51
C HIS A 54 -2.74 -10.84 -5.93
N ILE A 55 -3.48 -11.54 -5.07
CA ILE A 55 -4.15 -12.81 -5.37
C ILE A 55 -5.62 -12.48 -5.60
N GLN A 56 -6.12 -12.69 -6.82
CA GLN A 56 -7.44 -12.23 -7.26
C GLN A 56 -8.55 -12.61 -6.26
N VAL A 57 -8.58 -13.86 -5.81
CA VAL A 57 -9.61 -14.34 -4.86
C VAL A 57 -9.54 -13.69 -3.49
N HIS A 58 -8.36 -13.23 -3.05
CA HIS A 58 -8.21 -12.48 -1.80
C HIS A 58 -8.64 -11.02 -1.98
N GLN A 59 -8.28 -10.40 -3.12
CA GLN A 59 -8.70 -9.03 -3.44
C GLN A 59 -10.22 -8.94 -3.56
N SER A 60 -10.85 -9.80 -4.36
CA SER A 60 -12.31 -9.84 -4.50
C SER A 60 -13.02 -10.29 -3.22
N GLY A 61 -12.32 -11.04 -2.36
CA GLY A 61 -12.77 -11.41 -1.02
C GLY A 61 -12.67 -10.29 0.03
N GLY A 62 -12.14 -9.11 -0.31
CA GLY A 62 -12.10 -7.94 0.56
C GLY A 62 -10.76 -7.67 1.25
N MET A 63 -9.68 -8.38 0.91
CA MET A 63 -8.33 -8.08 1.41
C MET A 63 -7.72 -6.86 0.70
N VAL A 64 -8.34 -5.71 0.91
CA VAL A 64 -8.10 -4.45 0.20
C VAL A 64 -8.17 -3.29 1.19
N LEU A 65 -7.30 -2.30 1.01
CA LEU A 65 -7.31 -1.01 1.69
C LEU A 65 -7.27 0.11 0.63
N ALA A 66 -8.14 1.11 0.77
CA ALA A 66 -8.03 2.35 0.01
C ALA A 66 -7.19 3.36 0.83
N MET A 67 -6.08 3.82 0.26
CA MET A 67 -5.29 4.93 0.77
C MET A 67 -5.79 6.21 0.12
N LEU A 68 -6.15 7.20 0.93
CA LEU A 68 -6.62 8.51 0.47
C LEU A 68 -5.53 9.55 0.75
N ASP A 69 -4.61 9.70 -0.20
CA ASP A 69 -3.40 10.49 -0.04
C ASP A 69 -3.64 11.93 -0.50
N GLY A 70 -3.39 12.92 0.36
CA GLY A 70 -3.46 14.35 0.01
C GLY A 70 -4.85 14.84 -0.37
N VAL A 71 -5.90 14.41 0.35
CA VAL A 71 -7.32 14.73 0.06
C VAL A 71 -7.63 16.22 -0.07
N ASP A 72 -6.84 17.08 0.58
CA ASP A 72 -6.94 18.53 0.56
C ASP A 72 -6.48 19.17 -0.76
N VAL A 73 -5.72 18.42 -1.57
CA VAL A 73 -5.14 18.88 -2.84
C VAL A 73 -5.47 17.95 -4.01
N TRP A 74 -6.58 17.21 -3.93
CA TRP A 74 -7.04 16.36 -5.02
C TRP A 74 -7.44 17.18 -6.26
N PRO A 75 -7.14 16.66 -7.47
CA PRO A 75 -7.58 17.29 -8.70
C PRO A 75 -9.11 17.20 -8.83
N THR A 76 -9.71 18.19 -9.48
CA THR A 76 -11.13 18.12 -9.85
C THR A 76 -11.34 17.00 -10.87
N VAL A 77 -12.27 16.09 -10.59
CA VAL A 77 -12.64 15.02 -11.51
C VAL A 77 -13.25 15.64 -12.77
N PRO A 78 -12.73 15.34 -13.98
CA PRO A 78 -13.33 15.85 -15.21
C PRO A 78 -14.79 15.39 -15.35
N PRO A 79 -15.71 16.24 -15.86
CA PRO A 79 -17.15 15.92 -15.89
C PRO A 79 -17.51 14.59 -16.57
N ALA A 80 -16.73 14.16 -17.56
CA ALA A 80 -16.95 12.88 -18.24
C ALA A 80 -16.72 11.65 -17.34
N TYR A 81 -15.99 11.80 -16.24
CA TYR A 81 -15.69 10.75 -15.25
C TYR A 81 -16.40 10.98 -13.91
N ALA A 82 -17.09 12.12 -13.75
CA ALA A 82 -17.83 12.42 -12.54
C ALA A 82 -19.05 11.48 -12.46
N ILE A 83 -19.19 10.77 -11.34
CA ILE A 83 -20.40 10.01 -11.09
C ILE A 83 -21.43 10.87 -10.35
N ALA A 84 -22.72 10.60 -10.54
CA ALA A 84 -23.82 11.38 -9.96
C ALA A 84 -23.78 11.50 -8.42
N ALA A 85 -22.99 10.66 -7.74
CA ALA A 85 -22.82 10.65 -6.29
C ALA A 85 -21.86 11.73 -5.74
N GLY A 86 -21.17 12.50 -6.60
CA GLY A 86 -20.44 13.71 -6.19
C GLY A 86 -19.30 13.48 -5.21
N PHE A 87 -18.29 12.69 -5.61
CA PHE A 87 -16.96 12.79 -4.99
C PHE A 87 -16.15 13.86 -5.72
#